data_AF-A0A662PFZ1-F1
#
_entry.id   AF-A0A662PFZ1-F1
#
_cell.length_a   1.000
_cell.length_b   1.000
_cell.length_c   1.000
_cell.angle_alpha   90.00
_cell.angle_beta   90.00
_cell.angle_gamma   90.00
#
_symmetry.space_group_name_H-M   'P 1'
#
loop_
_entity.id
_entity.type
_entity.pdbx_description
1 polymer ?
#
loop_
_entity_poly.entity_id
_entity_poly.type
_entity_poly.pdbx_seq_one_letter_code
_entity_poly.pdbx_strand_id
1 'polypeptide(L)' 'RGLIVKTGFKYGTHFRVYRGSIEEHADYLIHVIDEKENFRSYEIIRTARMANTVNKKMILAFVDMENDITYIEVKRTRL' A
#
# COMPACT_ATOMS: atom_id res chain seq x y z
N ARG A 1 2.90 -9.71 -13.80
CA ARG A 1 2.74 -8.27 -13.45
C ARG A 1 4.13 -7.63 -13.36
N GLY A 2 4.78 -7.26 -14.47
CA GLY A 2 6.20 -6.84 -14.54
C GLY A 2 6.55 -5.55 -13.79
N LEU A 3 6.32 -5.52 -12.49
CA LEU A 3 6.54 -4.41 -11.58
C LEU A 3 7.83 -4.62 -10.81
N ILE A 4 8.54 -3.53 -10.52
CA ILE A 4 9.70 -3.58 -9.64
C ILE A 4 9.20 -3.39 -8.21
N VAL A 5 9.48 -4.37 -7.34
CA VAL A 5 9.08 -4.33 -5.93
C VAL A 5 10.32 -4.12 -5.06
N LYS A 6 10.25 -3.17 -4.14
CA LYS A 6 11.27 -2.92 -3.11
C LYS A 6 10.62 -2.76 -1.74
N THR A 7 11.44 -2.81 -0.69
CA THR A 7 10.97 -2.55 0.67
C THR A 7 10.31 -1.16 0.77
N GLY A 8 9.14 -1.13 1.39
CA GLY A 8 8.38 0.07 1.73
C GLY A 8 8.72 0.67 3.10
N PHE A 9 9.75 0.13 3.79
CA PHE A 9 10.08 0.46 5.18
C PHE A 9 10.24 1.96 5.43
N LYS A 10 10.88 2.68 4.49
CA LYS A 10 11.02 4.16 4.53
C LYS A 10 9.68 4.89 4.71
N TYR A 11 8.59 4.27 4.27
CA TYR A 11 7.24 4.82 4.29
C TYR A 11 6.33 4.12 5.32
N GLY A 12 6.88 3.26 6.18
CA GLY A 12 6.08 2.52 7.17
C GLY A 12 5.04 1.59 6.52
N THR A 13 5.39 1.01 5.37
CA THR A 13 4.60 0.06 4.57
C THR A 13 5.45 -1.15 4.19
N HIS A 14 4.82 -2.23 3.74
CA HIS A 14 5.53 -3.46 3.38
C HIS A 14 6.35 -3.27 2.09
N PHE A 15 5.72 -2.73 1.05
CA PHE A 15 6.39 -2.55 -0.24
C PHE A 15 6.20 -1.16 -0.81
N ARG A 16 7.18 -0.75 -1.63
CA ARG A 16 7.03 0.32 -2.62
C ARG A 16 7.22 -0.30 -3.99
N VAL A 17 6.36 0.07 -4.93
CA VAL A 17 6.28 -0.58 -6.24
C VAL A 17 6.38 0.45 -7.35
N TYR A 18 7.11 0.08 -8.39
CA TYR A 18 7.39 0.88 -9.57
C TYR A 18 6.86 0.17 -10.81
N ARG A 19 6.18 0.91 -11.69
CA ARG A 19 5.77 0.43 -13.02
C ARG A 19 6.86 0.62 -14.07
N GLY A 20 7.68 1.66 -13.90
CA GLY A 20 8.80 2.00 -14.76
C GLY A 20 10.13 1.56 -14.16
N SER A 21 11.03 2.53 -13.97
CA SER A 21 12.37 2.28 -13.42
C SER A 21 12.44 2.55 -11.91
N ILE A 22 13.52 2.07 -11.27
CA ILE A 22 13.77 2.35 -9.85
C ILE A 22 14.34 3.75 -9.60
N GLU A 23 14.84 4.41 -10.65
CA GLU A 23 15.40 5.75 -10.60
C GLU A 23 14.29 6.81 -10.46
N GLU A 24 13.08 6.45 -10.89
CA GLU A 24 11.87 7.27 -10.75
C GLU A 24 11.26 7.16 -9.34
N HIS A 25 10.20 7.92 -9.10
CA HIS A 25 9.42 7.81 -7.88
C HIS A 25 8.52 6.58 -7.91
N ALA A 26 8.49 5.82 -6.80
CA ALA A 26 7.56 4.70 -6.65
C ALA A 26 6.10 5.14 -6.89
N ASP A 27 5.37 4.39 -7.70
CA ASP A 27 3.96 4.62 -8.03
C ASP A 27 3.04 4.29 -6.86
N TYR A 28 3.33 3.17 -6.19
CA TYR A 28 2.47 2.59 -5.16
C TYR A 28 3.24 2.35 -3.86
N LEU A 29 2.55 2.53 -2.75
CA LEU A 29 2.88 1.95 -1.46
C LEU A 29 1.89 0.83 -1.18
N ILE A 30 2.39 -0.35 -0.82
CA ILE A 30 1.56 -1.51 -0.52
C ILE A 30 1.70 -1.85 0.96
N HIS A 31 0.55 -1.87 1.65
CA HIS A 31 0.44 -2.38 3.00
C HIS A 31 -0.35 -3.69 2.99
N VAL A 32 0.38 -4.79 3.15
CA VAL A 32 -0.19 -6.13 3.33
C VAL A 32 -0.89 -6.24 4.69
N ILE A 33 -2.06 -6.86 4.70
CA ILE A 33 -2.90 -7.15 5.86
C ILE A 33 -3.34 -8.61 5.75
N ASP A 34 -3.13 -9.40 6.79
CA ASP A 34 -3.73 -10.73 6.89
C ASP A 34 -5.21 -10.57 7.28
N GLU A 35 -6.13 -11.21 6.56
CA GLU A 35 -7.57 -11.10 6.84
C GLU A 35 -7.93 -11.59 8.26
N LYS A 36 -7.11 -12.44 8.88
CA LYS A 36 -7.28 -12.88 10.26
C LYS A 36 -6.84 -11.84 11.28
N GLU A 37 -6.04 -10.86 10.89
CA GLU A 37 -5.61 -9.80 11.80
C GLU A 37 -6.74 -8.81 12.05
N ASN A 38 -6.84 -8.31 13.28
CA ASN A 38 -7.76 -7.25 13.64
C ASN A 38 -7.29 -5.92 13.04
N PHE A 39 -7.60 -5.71 11.77
CA PHE A 39 -7.33 -4.46 11.07
C PHE A 39 -8.32 -3.38 11.52
N ARG A 40 -7.80 -2.33 12.15
CA ARG A 40 -8.63 -1.29 12.77
C ARG A 40 -8.80 -0.08 11.86
N SER A 41 -9.91 0.63 12.02
CA SER A 41 -10.24 1.81 11.21
C SER A 41 -9.16 2.90 11.22
N TYR A 42 -8.43 3.08 12.34
CA TYR A 42 -7.33 4.05 12.42
C TYR A 42 -6.14 3.68 11.51
N GLU A 43 -5.96 2.41 11.15
CA GLU A 43 -4.87 1.97 10.28
C GLU A 43 -5.12 2.39 8.83
N ILE A 44 -6.38 2.39 8.40
CA ILE A 44 -6.81 2.99 7.12
C ILE A 44 -6.45 4.48 7.11
N ILE A 45 -6.77 5.21 8.19
CA ILE A 45 -6.46 6.64 8.29
C ILE A 45 -4.94 6.87 8.27
N ARG A 46 -4.17 6.05 8.99
CA ARG A 46 -2.70 6.11 9.04
C ARG A 46 -2.08 5.92 7.65
N THR A 47 -2.50 4.86 6.96
CA THR A 47 -1.98 4.51 5.62
C THR A 47 -2.38 5.57 4.59
N ALA A 48 -3.63 6.03 4.61
CA ALA A 48 -4.09 7.14 3.77
C ALA A 48 -3.26 8.41 4.01
N ARG A 49 -3.05 8.82 5.27
CA ARG A 49 -2.24 10.00 5.61
C ARG A 49 -0.82 9.89 5.04
N MET A 50 -0.17 8.75 5.25
CA MET A 50 1.19 8.50 4.77
C MET A 50 1.30 8.69 3.26
N ALA A 51 0.42 8.06 2.49
CA ALA A 51 0.39 8.18 1.04
C ALA A 51 0.18 9.63 0.55
N ASN A 52 -0.69 10.39 1.20
CA ASN A 52 -0.88 11.80 0.88
C ASN A 52 0.37 12.64 1.18
N THR A 53 1.07 12.38 2.28
CA THR A 53 2.30 13.11 2.63
C THR A 53 3.41 12.91 1.62
N VAL A 54 3.54 11.71 1.04
CA VAL A 54 4.61 11.40 0.08
C VAL A 54 4.15 11.40 -1.38
N ASN A 55 2.91 11.86 -1.63
CA ASN A 55 2.25 11.91 -2.93
C ASN A 55 2.36 10.58 -3.72
N LYS A 56 1.93 9.48 -3.11
CA LYS A 56 1.89 8.14 -3.71
C LYS A 56 0.51 7.51 -3.55
N LYS A 57 0.19 6.53 -4.39
CA LYS A 57 -1.04 5.74 -4.23
C LYS A 57 -0.87 4.71 -3.12
N MET A 58 -1.78 4.68 -2.15
CA MET A 58 -1.81 3.63 -1.13
C MET A 58 -2.66 2.47 -1.61
N ILE A 59 -2.09 1.27 -1.57
CA ILE A 59 -2.79 0.02 -1.82
C ILE A 59 -2.78 -0.81 -0.54
N LEU A 60 -3.95 -1.18 -0.05
CA LEU A 60 -4.11 -2.23 0.95
C LEU A 60 -4.21 -3.57 0.22
N ALA A 61 -3.39 -4.54 0.63
CA ALA A 61 -3.39 -5.88 0.07
C ALA A 61 -3.86 -6.84 1.16
N PHE A 62 -5.11 -7.27 1.08
CA PHE A 62 -5.69 -8.26 1.98
C PHE A 62 -5.36 -9.65 1.47
N VAL A 63 -4.73 -10.47 2.32
CA VAL A 63 -4.42 -11.86 2.03
C VAL A 63 -5.38 -12.72 2.84
N ASP A 64 -6.15 -13.56 2.14
CA ASP A 64 -7.10 -14.46 2.77
C ASP A 64 -6.46 -15.82 3.15
N MET A 65 -7.29 -16.73 3.66
CA MET A 65 -6.85 -18.06 4.09
C MET A 65 -6.40 -18.97 2.94
N GLU A 66 -6.86 -18.71 1.72
CA GLU A 66 -6.54 -19.47 0.52
C GLU A 66 -5.29 -18.91 -0.20
N ASN A 67 -4.68 -17.85 0.36
CA ASN A 67 -3.60 -17.04 -0.20
C ASN A 67 -4.00 -16.23 -1.43
N ASP A 68 -5.30 -16.00 -1.63
CA ASP A 68 -5.77 -15.05 -2.62
C ASP A 68 -5.61 -13.62 -2.08
N ILE A 69 -5.30 -12.70 -3.00
CA ILE A 69 -4.92 -11.32 -2.65
C ILE A 69 -5.90 -10.33 -3.26
N THR A 70 -6.60 -9.60 -2.39
CA THR A 70 -7.48 -8.50 -2.78
C THR A 70 -6.77 -7.16 -2.59
N TYR A 71 -6.72 -6.35 -3.66
CA TYR A 71 -6.07 -5.04 -3.66
C TYR A 71 -7.11 -3.91 -3.64
N ILE A 72 -7.01 -3.02 -2.65
CA ILE A 72 -7.91 -1.87 -2.47
C ILE A 72 -7.08 -0.58 -2.48
N GLU A 73 -7.41 0.37 -3.36
CA GLU A 73 -6.80 1.70 -3.33
C GLU A 73 -7.48 2.56 -2.24
N VAL A 74 -6.67 3.14 -1.37
CA VAL A 74 -7.14 4.09 -0.35
C VAL A 74 -6.63 5.48 -0.69
N LYS A 75 -7.56 6.42 -0.86
CA LYS A 75 -7.26 7.81 -1.16
C LYS A 75 -8.07 8.73 -0.24
N ARG A 76 -7.39 9.72 0.34
CA ARG A 76 -8.10 10.81 1.02
C ARG A 76 -8.71 11.72 -0.03
N THR A 77 -10.03 11.86 -0.03
CA THR A 77 -10.71 12.87 -0.82
C THR A 77 -11.09 14.05 0.07
N ARG A 78 -11.08 15.25 -0.49
CA ARG A 78 -11.79 16.40 0.10
C ARG A 78 -13.12 16.49 -0.63
N LEU A 79 -14.21 16.58 0.13
CA LEU A 79 -15.55 16.82 -0.40
C LEU A 79 -15.71 18.31 -0.71
#